data_AF-A0A2H5YCD5-F1
#
_entry.id   AF-A0A2H5YCD5-F1
#
_cell.length_a   1.000
_cell.length_b   1.000
_cell.length_c   1.000
_cell.angle_alpha   90.00
_cell.angle_beta   90.00
_cell.angle_gamma   90.00
#
_symmetry.space_group_name_H-M   'P 1'
#
loop_
_entity.id
_entity.type
_entity.pdbx_description
1 polymer ?
#
loop_
_entity_poly.entity_id
_entity_poly.type
_entity_poly.pdbx_seq_one_letter_code
_entity_poly.pdbx_strand_id
1 'polypeptide(L)' 'MTGIVGSIQATETLKLILGIGQPLVSRLLLIDALNMEFRTIRLRRDPNCPLCGDNPTVTQLIDYEVFCGLRPPTNGGTTG' A
#
# COMPACT_ATOMS: atom_id res chain seq x y z
N MET A 1 0.09 -7.52 18.05
CA MET A 1 0.02 -6.31 17.20
C MET A 1 -1.05 -6.37 16.11
N THR A 2 -1.19 -7.48 15.37
CA THR A 2 -2.13 -7.60 14.22
C THR A 2 -3.56 -7.13 14.52
N GLY A 3 -4.12 -7.49 15.68
CA GLY A 3 -5.46 -7.05 16.09
C GLY A 3 -5.60 -5.53 16.27
N ILE A 4 -4.58 -4.85 16.82
CA ILE A 4 -4.59 -3.38 16.99
C ILE A 4 -4.57 -2.70 15.62
N VAL A 5 -3.67 -3.14 14.74
CA VAL A 5 -3.55 -2.58 13.38
C VAL A 5 -4.85 -2.79 12.59
N GLY A 6 -5.43 -3.99 12.67
CA GLY A 6 -6.70 -4.30 11.99
C GLY A 6 -7.87 -3.44 12.49
N SER A 7 -7.99 -3.26 13.82
CA SER A 7 -9.02 -2.38 14.39
C SER A 7 -8.85 -0.92 13.96
N ILE A 8 -7.62 -0.43 13.87
CA ILE A 8 -7.33 0.92 13.35
C ILE A 8 -7.77 1.02 11.87
N GLN A 9 -7.39 0.05 11.03
CA GLN A 9 -7.77 0.03 9.61
C GLN A 9 -9.30 -0.04 9.42
N ALA A 10 -9.99 -0.85 10.21
CA ALA A 10 -11.46 -0.93 10.19
C ALA A 10 -12.08 0.41 10.59
N THR A 11 -11.54 1.07 11.60
CA THR A 11 -12.01 2.39 12.05
C THR A 11 -11.78 3.46 10.98
N GLU A 12 -10.64 3.47 10.30
CA GLU A 12 -10.39 4.38 9.17
C GLU A 12 -11.38 4.15 8.02
N THR A 13 -11.70 2.88 7.75
CA THR A 13 -12.69 2.50 6.74
C THR A 13 -14.07 3.07 7.07
N LEU A 14 -14.51 2.94 8.33
CA LEU A 14 -15.78 3.50 8.79
C LEU A 14 -15.82 5.02 8.68
N LYS A 15 -14.73 5.72 9.05
CA LYS A 15 -14.65 7.19 8.89
C LYS A 15 -14.83 7.62 7.44
N LEU A 16 -14.21 6.91 6.51
CA LEU A 16 -14.34 7.18 5.07
C LEU A 16 -15.76 6.92 4.56
N ILE A 17 -16.36 5.78 4.91
CA ILE A 17 -17.73 5.41 4.47
C ILE A 17 -18.77 6.39 5.01
N LEU A 18 -18.66 6.77 6.28
CA LEU A 18 -19.63 7.65 6.94
C LEU A 18 -19.36 9.13 6.69
N GLY A 19 -18.20 9.50 6.15
CA GLY A 19 -17.80 10.89 5.96
C GLY A 19 -17.60 11.65 7.27
N ILE A 20 -17.21 10.97 8.35
CA ILE A 20 -17.08 11.55 9.69
C ILE A 20 -15.64 11.55 10.21
N GLY A 21 -15.37 12.46 11.15
CA GLY A 21 -14.07 12.57 11.80
C GLY A 21 -12.96 13.04 10.86
N GLN A 22 -11.72 12.76 11.24
CA GLN A 22 -10.53 13.09 10.43
C GLN A 22 -9.80 11.80 10.04
N PRO A 23 -9.97 11.29 8.81
CA PRO A 23 -9.28 10.09 8.36
C PRO A 23 -7.78 10.34 8.20
N LEU A 24 -6.97 9.29 8.34
CA LEU A 24 -5.50 9.31 8.21
C LEU A 24 -5.01 9.46 6.76
N VAL A 25 -5.85 9.95 5.85
CA VAL A 25 -5.47 10.25 4.47
C VAL A 25 -4.24 11.15 4.44
N SER A 26 -3.28 10.82 3.57
CA SER A 26 -1.98 11.50 3.45
C SER A 26 -1.14 11.49 4.73
N ARG A 27 -1.37 10.51 5.63
CA ARG A 27 -0.59 10.32 6.85
C ARG A 27 -0.17 8.86 7.02
N LEU A 28 1.09 8.65 7.40
CA LEU A 28 1.63 7.35 7.78
C LEU A 28 1.62 7.23 9.30
N LEU A 29 0.87 6.27 9.82
CA LEU A 29 0.90 5.91 11.23
C LEU A 29 1.98 4.84 11.47
N LEU A 30 2.99 5.20 12.26
CA LEU A 30 4.01 4.30 12.76
C LEU A 30 3.64 3.86 14.18
N ILE A 31 3.75 2.56 14.43
CA ILE A 31 3.49 1.97 15.75
C ILE A 31 4.76 1.25 16.19
N ASP A 32 5.44 1.81 17.20
CA ASP A 32 6.51 1.13 17.91
C ASP A 32 5.89 0.23 18.98
N ALA A 33 5.90 -1.08 18.73
CA ALA A 33 5.31 -2.06 19.63
C ALA A 33 6.10 -2.26 20.93
N LEU A 34 7.41 -2.02 20.91
CA LEU A 34 8.28 -2.27 22.05
C LEU A 34 8.12 -1.15 23.08
N ASN A 35 8.10 0.10 22.61
CA ASN A 35 7.95 1.29 23.46
C ASN A 35 6.49 1.77 23.58
N MET A 36 5.55 1.13 22.89
CA MET A 36 4.14 1.52 22.79
C MET A 36 3.94 2.98 22.34
N GLU A 37 4.70 3.40 21.33
CA GLU A 37 4.62 4.75 20.78
C GLU A 37 3.84 4.78 19.46
N PHE A 38 2.99 5.79 19.30
CA PHE A 38 2.27 6.07 18.06
C PHE A 38 2.76 7.39 17.48
N ARG A 39 3.33 7.34 16.27
CA ARG A 39 3.84 8.52 15.57
C ARG A 39 3.16 8.66 14.23
N THR A 40 2.75 9.88 13.88
CA THR A 40 2.12 10.16 12.60
C THR A 40 3.01 11.07 11.76
N ILE A 41 3.32 10.65 10.54
CA ILE A 41 4.11 11.41 9.57
C ILE A 41 3.17 11.86 8.44
N ARG A 42 3.23 13.12 8.04
CA ARG A 42 2.49 13.61 6.85
C ARG A 42 3.24 13.22 5.59
N LEU A 43 2.56 12.52 4.68
CA LEU A 43 3.08 12.20 3.36
C LEU A 43 2.57 13.24 2.35
N ARG A 44 3.44 13.62 1.41
CA ARG A 44 3.10 14.50 0.29
C ARG A 44 3.27 13.71 -0.99
N ARG A 45 2.38 13.95 -1.96
CA ARG A 45 2.56 13.44 -3.32
C ARG A 45 3.87 13.98 -3.89
N ASP A 46 4.66 13.09 -4.48
CA ASP A 46 5.80 13.49 -5.29
C ASP A 46 5.35 13.68 -6.75
N PRO A 47 5.43 14.90 -7.32
CA PRO A 47 5.07 15.14 -8.72
C PRO A 47 5.97 14.37 -9.70
N ASN A 48 7.17 13.97 -9.28
CA ASN A 48 8.10 13.17 -10.08
C ASN A 48 7.97 11.66 -9.85
N CYS A 49 6.96 11.21 -9.09
CA CYS A 49 6.75 9.79 -8.84
C CYS A 49 6.59 9.04 -10.18
N PRO A 50 7.43 8.04 -10.49
CA PRO A 50 7.37 7.35 -11.78
C PRO A 50 6.08 6.55 -11.99
N LEU A 51 5.28 6.34 -10.94
CA LEU A 51 4.00 5.61 -11.00
C LEU A 51 2.78 6.55 -11.09
N CYS A 52 2.70 7.59 -10.26
CA CYS A 52 1.51 8.45 -10.15
C CYS A 52 1.82 9.96 -10.17
N GLY A 53 3.04 10.32 -10.56
CA GLY A 53 3.48 11.70 -10.81
C GLY A 53 2.83 12.30 -12.04
N ASP A 54 3.23 13.51 -12.41
CA ASP A 54 2.63 14.26 -13.52
C ASP A 54 3.05 13.71 -14.89
N ASN A 55 4.18 12.99 -14.95
CA ASN A 55 4.67 12.29 -16.14
C ASN A 55 5.09 10.84 -15.78
N PRO A 56 4.14 9.92 -15.59
CA PRO A 56 4.42 8.55 -15.16
C PRO A 56 5.17 7.76 -16.23
N THR A 57 6.16 6.99 -15.81
CA THR A 57 6.98 6.12 -16.67
C THR A 57 6.73 4.63 -16.42
N VAL A 58 6.19 4.25 -15.26
CA VAL A 58 5.73 2.90 -14.96
C VAL A 58 4.31 2.74 -15.49
N THR A 59 4.18 2.08 -16.64
CA THR A 59 2.91 1.92 -17.37
C THR A 59 2.40 0.49 -17.43
N GLN A 60 3.21 -0.47 -16.99
CA GLN A 60 2.87 -1.88 -16.97
C GLN A 60 3.27 -2.52 -15.64
N LEU A 61 2.58 -3.60 -15.30
CA LEU A 61 2.87 -4.40 -14.13
C LEU A 61 4.15 -5.20 -14.35
N ILE A 62 4.96 -5.32 -13.31
CA ILE A 62 6.03 -6.30 -13.27
C ILE A 62 5.43 -7.70 -13.07
N ASP A 63 6.15 -8.72 -13.50
CA ASP A 63 5.80 -10.10 -13.19
C ASP A 63 6.00 -10.34 -11.68
N TYR A 64 4.89 -10.50 -10.95
CA TYR A 64 4.92 -10.65 -9.50
C TYR A 64 5.48 -12.01 -9.07
N GLU A 65 5.30 -13.05 -9.89
CA GLU A 65 5.85 -14.37 -9.60
C GLU A 65 7.39 -14.29 -9.66
N VAL A 66 7.93 -13.69 -10.71
CA VAL A 66 9.37 -13.44 -10.85
C VAL A 66 9.89 -12.53 -9.74
N PHE A 67 9.15 -11.47 -9.40
CA PHE A 67 9.51 -10.57 -8.30
C PHE A 67 9.56 -11.30 -6.94
N CYS A 68 8.62 -12.21 -6.69
CA CYS A 68 8.60 -13.07 -5.51
C CYS A 68 9.58 -14.25 -5.57
N GLY A 69 10.39 -14.36 -6.63
CA GLY A 69 11.39 -15.41 -6.79
C GLY A 69 10.84 -16.75 -7.28
N LEU A 70 9.59 -16.78 -7.76
CA LEU A 70 9.01 -17.93 -8.43
C LEU A 70 9.45 -17.94 -9.90
N ARG A 71 9.61 -19.13 -10.45
CA ARG A 71 9.97 -19.30 -11.87
C ARG A 71 8.77 -18.87 -12.72
N PRO A 72 8.97 -18.10 -13.80
CA PRO A 72 7.87 -17.74 -14.69
C PRO A 72 7.20 -19.02 -15.22
N PRO A 73 5.87 -19.01 -15.40
CA PRO A 73 5.13 -20.21 -15.76
C PRO A 73 5.69 -20.75 -17.07
N THR A 74 6.12 -22.01 -17.06
CA THR A 74 6.48 -22.72 -18.30
C THR A 74 5.18 -22.91 -19.07
N ASN A 75 5.01 -22.19 -20.18
CA ASN A 75 3.87 -22.33 -21.08
C ASN A 75 3.70 -23.79 -21.52
N GLY A 76 2.85 -24.56 -20.82
CA GLY A 76 2.37 -25.86 -21.25
C GLY A 76 1.06 -25.69 -22.01
N GLY A 77 1.13 -25.45 -23.32
CA GLY A 77 -0.05 -25.35 -24.17
C GLY A 77 0.17 -24.82 -25.60
N THR A 78 0.56 -25.73 -26.50
CA THR A 78 0.40 -25.74 -27.98
C THR A 78 1.13 -24.72 -28.87
N THR A 79 2.26 -25.15 -29.44
CA THR A 79 2.54 -25.04 -30.89
C THR A 79 3.14 -26.36 -31.36
N GLY A 80 2.40 -27.13 -32.16
CA GLY A 80 2.91 -28.33 -32.87
C GLY A 80 2.99 -29.59 -32.04
#